data_AF-A0A099TA98-F1
#
_entry.id   AF-A0A099TA98-F1
#
_cell.length_a   1.000
_cell.length_b   1.000
_cell.length_c   1.000
_cell.angle_alpha   90.00
_cell.angle_beta   90.00
_cell.angle_gamma   90.00
#
_symmetry.space_group_name_H-M   'P 1'
#
loop_
_entity.id
_entity.type
_entity.pdbx_description
1 polymer ?
#
loop_
_entity_poly.entity_id
_entity_poly.type
_entity_poly.pdbx_seq_one_letter_code
_entity_poly.pdbx_strand_id
1 'polypeptide(L)'
;MIDPKNPFAAFLEQSQAMAKALNPALEHFTPQGFEKLWPTMPAEMMEATIGKGANPEGLDAKTKLLLTLAGLTVHGAQAEAQVRLTVRHAKEAGATHQEIAETIGMMAMFGGVPAMNKAMELATSVLDGSEE
;
A
#
# COMPACT_ATOMS: atom_id res chain seq x y z
N MET A 1 -26.55 0.46 43.62
CA MET A 1 -26.83 -0.45 42.48
C MET A 1 -25.55 -0.51 41.68
N ILE A 2 -25.03 -1.72 41.45
CA ILE A 2 -23.72 -1.96 40.83
C ILE A 2 -23.92 -1.85 39.31
N ASP A 3 -23.27 -0.90 38.65
CA ASP A 3 -23.27 -0.80 37.20
C ASP A 3 -22.64 -2.07 36.59
N PRO A 4 -23.40 -2.87 35.83
CA PRO A 4 -22.82 -4.02 35.15
C PRO A 4 -21.96 -3.46 34.02
N LYS A 5 -20.64 -3.36 34.26
CA LYS A 5 -19.66 -3.03 33.23
C LYS A 5 -20.03 -3.78 31.95
N ASN A 6 -20.31 -3.03 30.88
CA ASN A 6 -20.68 -3.59 29.59
C ASN A 6 -19.71 -4.73 29.26
N PRO A 7 -20.17 -5.97 29.07
CA PRO A 7 -19.29 -7.12 28.87
C PRO A 7 -18.37 -6.95 27.66
N PHE A 8 -18.79 -6.15 26.67
CA PHE A 8 -17.94 -5.77 25.54
C PHE A 8 -16.81 -4.80 25.93
N ALA A 9 -17.07 -3.85 26.84
CA ALA A 9 -16.06 -2.94 27.35
C ALA A 9 -15.02 -3.68 28.22
N ALA A 10 -15.47 -4.63 29.05
CA ALA A 10 -14.56 -5.48 29.83
C ALA A 10 -13.70 -6.38 28.93
N PHE A 11 -14.27 -6.91 27.84
CA PHE A 11 -13.53 -7.69 26.85
C PHE A 11 -12.50 -6.85 26.09
N LEU A 12 -12.82 -5.61 25.72
CA LEU A 12 -11.88 -4.67 25.10
C LEU A 12 -10.75 -4.26 26.04
N GLU A 13 -11.05 -3.99 27.30
CA GLU A 13 -10.05 -3.65 28.32
C GLU A 13 -9.08 -4.83 28.54
N GLN A 14 -9.62 -6.05 28.61
CA GLN A 14 -8.83 -7.27 28.74
C GLN A 14 -7.98 -7.56 27.49
N SER A 15 -8.51 -7.34 26.29
CA SER A 15 -7.76 -7.57 25.05
C SER A 15 -6.62 -6.56 24.87
N GLN A 16 -6.83 -5.30 25.25
CA GLN A 16 -5.76 -4.29 25.29
C GLN A 16 -4.67 -4.64 26.31
N ALA A 17 -5.06 -5.08 27.53
CA ALA A 17 -4.11 -5.51 28.54
C ALA A 17 -3.29 -6.73 28.07
N MET A 18 -3.93 -7.68 27.39
CA MET A 18 -3.26 -8.85 26.80
C MET A 18 -2.30 -8.46 25.67
N ALA A 19 -2.67 -7.51 24.80
CA ALA A 19 -1.81 -7.01 23.74
C ALA A 19 -0.53 -6.34 24.30
N LYS A 20 -0.66 -5.49 25.34
CA LYS A 20 0.47 -4.87 26.03
C LYS A 20 1.43 -5.89 26.64
N ALA A 21 0.89 -6.94 27.25
CA ALA A 21 1.68 -7.98 27.92
C ALA A 21 2.45 -8.87 26.94
N LEU A 22 1.96 -9.05 25.72
CA LEU A 22 2.60 -9.88 24.69
C LEU A 22 3.71 -9.15 23.94
N ASN A 23 3.49 -7.89 23.54
CA ASN A 23 4.52 -7.02 22.98
C ASN A 23 4.03 -5.56 23.01
N PRO A 24 4.70 -4.63 23.71
CA PRO A 24 4.34 -3.21 23.73
C PRO A 24 4.21 -2.58 22.34
N ALA A 25 4.92 -3.11 21.33
CA ALA A 25 4.82 -2.65 19.95
C ALA A 25 3.43 -2.89 19.32
N LEU A 26 2.61 -3.79 19.89
CA LEU A 26 1.24 -4.05 19.43
C LEU A 26 0.26 -2.92 19.80
N GLU A 27 0.59 -2.04 20.75
CA GLU A 27 -0.21 -0.82 21.02
C GLU A 27 -0.16 0.18 19.86
N HIS A 28 0.94 0.18 19.10
CA HIS A 28 1.16 1.05 17.96
C HIS A 28 0.91 0.35 16.62
N PHE A 29 0.22 -0.80 16.65
CA PHE A 29 -0.09 -1.55 15.45
C PHE A 29 -1.11 -0.78 14.60
N THR A 30 -0.60 0.04 13.68
CA THR A 30 -1.41 0.72 12.68
C THR A 30 -1.32 -0.03 11.34
N PRO A 31 -2.36 0.02 10.49
CA PRO A 31 -2.27 -0.48 9.12
C PRO A 31 -1.07 0.10 8.36
N GLN A 32 -0.69 1.35 8.63
CA GLN A 32 0.51 1.97 8.06
C GLN A 32 1.81 1.33 8.61
N GLY A 33 1.90 1.07 9.92
CA GLY A 33 3.07 0.39 10.51
C GLY A 33 3.26 -1.02 9.97
N PHE A 34 2.15 -1.71 9.67
CA PHE A 34 2.17 -3.05 9.08
C PHE A 34 2.69 -3.05 7.64
N GLU A 35 2.40 -2.02 6.83
CA GLU A 35 2.88 -1.92 5.45
C GLU A 35 4.40 -1.72 5.35
N LYS A 36 5.02 -1.13 6.38
CA LYS A 36 6.47 -0.96 6.51
C LYS A 36 7.18 -2.29 6.81
N LEU A 37 6.46 -3.30 7.30
CA LEU A 37 7.01 -4.65 7.51
C LEU A 37 7.14 -5.45 6.21
N TRP A 38 6.44 -5.06 5.13
CA TRP A 38 6.64 -5.64 3.80
C TRP A 38 7.73 -4.89 3.05
N PRO A 39 8.94 -5.48 2.91
CA PRO A 39 10.02 -4.84 2.21
C PRO A 39 9.69 -4.71 0.72
N THR A 40 10.25 -3.67 0.11
CA THR A 40 10.31 -3.57 -1.35
C THR A 40 11.17 -4.74 -1.87
N MET A 41 10.62 -5.56 -2.76
CA MET A 41 11.38 -6.63 -3.40
C MET A 41 12.45 -6.06 -4.34
N PRO A 42 13.64 -6.69 -4.44
CA PRO A 42 14.64 -6.29 -5.43
C PRO A 42 14.12 -6.41 -6.87
N ALA A 43 14.61 -5.55 -7.77
CA ALA A 43 14.20 -5.49 -9.17
C ALA A 43 14.27 -6.86 -9.88
N GLU A 44 15.36 -7.60 -9.69
CA GLU A 44 15.57 -8.92 -10.32
C GLU A 44 14.57 -9.96 -9.78
N MET A 45 14.26 -9.90 -8.49
CA MET A 45 13.27 -10.79 -7.87
C MET A 45 11.87 -10.44 -8.37
N MET A 46 11.55 -9.16 -8.55
CA MET A 46 10.29 -8.73 -9.16
C MET A 46 10.19 -9.22 -10.61
N GLU A 47 11.26 -9.10 -11.40
CA GLU A 47 11.24 -9.57 -12.79
C GLU A 47 11.06 -11.09 -12.89
N ALA A 48 11.69 -11.84 -11.98
CA ALA A 48 11.56 -13.29 -11.91
C ALA A 48 10.17 -13.78 -11.44
N THR A 49 9.51 -13.05 -10.54
CA THR A 49 8.26 -13.50 -9.90
C THR A 49 7.01 -12.86 -10.49
N ILE A 50 7.06 -11.56 -10.79
CA ILE A 50 5.95 -10.75 -11.29
C ILE A 50 6.14 -10.46 -12.78
N GLY A 51 7.37 -10.27 -13.25
CA GLY A 51 7.71 -9.91 -14.64
C GLY A 51 7.70 -11.08 -15.62
N LYS A 52 8.73 -11.20 -16.45
CA LYS A 52 8.84 -12.18 -17.52
C LYS A 52 9.25 -13.58 -17.07
N GLY A 53 9.59 -13.80 -15.80
CA GLY A 53 10.20 -15.06 -15.31
C GLY A 53 9.63 -16.36 -15.93
N ALA A 54 8.35 -16.67 -15.69
CA ALA A 54 7.71 -17.86 -16.26
C ALA A 54 7.15 -17.66 -17.68
N ASN A 55 7.07 -16.42 -18.17
CA ASN A 55 6.56 -16.09 -19.50
C ASN A 55 7.47 -15.03 -20.17
N PRO A 56 8.52 -15.47 -20.88
CA PRO A 56 9.54 -14.58 -21.47
C PRO A 56 8.97 -13.54 -22.44
N GLU A 57 7.90 -13.87 -23.16
CA GLU A 57 7.21 -12.99 -24.12
C GLU A 57 6.14 -12.11 -23.45
N GLY A 58 6.01 -12.18 -22.13
CA GLY A 58 5.05 -11.41 -21.34
C GLY A 58 5.48 -9.97 -21.05
N LEU A 59 4.64 -9.26 -20.32
CA LEU A 59 4.97 -7.93 -19.80
C LEU A 59 6.03 -8.03 -18.68
N ASP A 60 6.98 -7.10 -18.69
CA ASP A 60 7.96 -6.92 -17.62
C ASP A 60 7.30 -6.46 -16.30
N ALA A 61 8.05 -6.54 -15.20
CA ALA A 61 7.54 -6.20 -13.87
C ALA A 61 7.11 -4.72 -13.79
N LYS A 62 7.90 -3.81 -14.35
CA LYS A 62 7.59 -2.37 -14.37
C LYS A 62 6.22 -2.10 -15.00
N THR A 63 5.97 -2.66 -16.18
CA THR A 63 4.72 -2.49 -16.91
C THR A 63 3.54 -3.06 -16.12
N LYS A 64 3.69 -4.25 -15.53
CA LYS A 64 2.65 -4.87 -14.70
C LYS A 64 2.35 -4.05 -13.44
N LEU A 65 3.36 -3.45 -12.82
CA LEU A 65 3.19 -2.58 -11.66
C LEU A 65 2.48 -1.27 -12.02
N LEU A 66 2.80 -0.66 -13.17
CA LEU A 66 2.06 0.51 -13.67
C LEU A 66 0.60 0.17 -13.98
N LEU A 67 0.33 -0.98 -14.60
CA LEU A 67 -1.05 -1.46 -14.81
C LEU A 67 -1.79 -1.72 -13.49
N THR A 68 -1.08 -2.26 -12.50
CA THR A 68 -1.62 -2.48 -11.14
C THR A 68 -1.97 -1.15 -10.49
N LEU A 69 -1.08 -0.15 -10.57
CA LEU A 69 -1.31 1.20 -10.04
C LEU A 69 -2.50 1.87 -10.72
N ALA A 70 -2.63 1.73 -12.04
CA ALA A 70 -3.79 2.20 -12.79
C ALA A 70 -5.08 1.55 -12.28
N GLY A 71 -5.11 0.23 -12.12
CA GLY A 71 -6.27 -0.50 -11.58
C GLY A 71 -6.65 -0.07 -10.16
N LEU A 72 -5.66 0.07 -9.27
CA LEU A 72 -5.86 0.56 -7.91
C LEU A 72 -6.42 1.99 -7.88
N THR A 73 -5.92 2.85 -8.78
CA THR A 73 -6.40 4.23 -8.93
C THR A 73 -7.86 4.24 -9.41
N VAL A 74 -8.21 3.47 -10.44
CA VAL A 74 -9.59 3.38 -10.94
C VAL A 74 -10.55 2.85 -9.87
N HIS A 75 -10.07 1.98 -8.98
CA HIS A 75 -10.83 1.50 -7.83
C HIS A 75 -10.93 2.50 -6.66
N GLY A 76 -10.61 3.78 -6.91
CA GLY A 76 -10.73 4.84 -5.92
C GLY A 76 -9.56 4.95 -4.94
N ALA A 77 -8.44 4.24 -5.19
CA ALA A 77 -7.25 4.23 -4.33
C ALA A 77 -7.55 3.88 -2.85
N GLN A 78 -8.59 3.07 -2.60
CA GLN A 78 -9.04 2.70 -1.26
C GLN A 78 -8.02 1.82 -0.52
N ALA A 79 -7.31 0.98 -1.27
CA ALA A 79 -6.28 0.09 -0.75
C ALA A 79 -4.95 0.86 -0.63
N GLU A 80 -4.90 1.83 0.28
CA GLU A 80 -3.77 2.79 0.36
C GLU A 80 -2.42 2.09 0.50
N ALA A 81 -2.34 1.04 1.31
CA ALA A 81 -1.09 0.31 1.51
C ALA A 81 -0.59 -0.39 0.25
N GLN A 82 -1.51 -0.93 -0.54
CA GLN A 82 -1.22 -1.54 -1.82
C GLN A 82 -0.80 -0.48 -2.84
N VAL A 83 -1.38 0.73 -2.81
CA VAL A 83 -0.93 1.84 -3.65
C VAL A 83 0.51 2.22 -3.31
N ARG A 84 0.82 2.46 -2.02
CA ARG A 84 2.18 2.82 -1.59
C ARG A 84 3.20 1.73 -1.94
N LEU A 85 2.87 0.46 -1.67
CA LEU A 85 3.72 -0.68 -2.01
C LEU A 85 3.95 -0.79 -3.53
N THR A 86 2.90 -0.61 -4.33
CA THR A 86 3.01 -0.66 -5.79
C THR A 86 3.89 0.46 -6.32
N VAL A 87 3.79 1.68 -5.76
CA VAL A 87 4.66 2.81 -6.12
C VAL A 87 6.12 2.52 -5.78
N ARG A 88 6.42 1.99 -4.58
CA ARG A 88 7.79 1.59 -4.19
C ARG A 88 8.36 0.55 -5.15
N HIS A 89 7.60 -0.49 -5.44
CA HIS A 89 8.01 -1.55 -6.35
C HIS A 89 8.17 -1.05 -7.78
N ALA A 90 7.27 -0.18 -8.27
CA ALA A 90 7.38 0.38 -9.61
C ALA A 90 8.66 1.19 -9.76
N LYS A 91 8.99 2.04 -8.77
CA LYS A 91 10.23 2.82 -8.75
C LYS A 91 11.46 1.91 -8.75
N GLU A 92 11.47 0.90 -7.88
CA GLU A 92 12.56 -0.10 -7.81
C GLU A 92 12.70 -0.89 -9.12
N ALA A 93 11.59 -1.20 -9.80
CA ALA A 93 11.58 -1.82 -11.13
C ALA A 93 11.98 -0.86 -12.28
N GLY A 94 12.39 0.37 -11.97
CA GLY A 94 12.87 1.35 -12.94
C GLY A 94 11.78 2.25 -13.55
N ALA A 95 10.60 2.35 -12.93
CA ALA A 95 9.64 3.39 -13.26
C ALA A 95 10.13 4.76 -12.77
N THR A 96 10.07 5.75 -13.66
CA THR A 96 10.35 7.14 -13.33
C THR A 96 9.17 7.77 -12.59
N HIS A 97 9.42 8.86 -11.87
CA HIS A 97 8.36 9.64 -11.22
C HIS A 97 7.32 10.12 -12.24
N GLN A 98 7.76 10.48 -13.45
CA GLN A 98 6.88 10.92 -14.53
C GLN A 98 5.96 9.78 -15.03
N GLU A 99 6.49 8.58 -15.25
CA GLU A 99 5.67 7.43 -15.68
C GLU A 99 4.62 7.06 -14.62
N ILE A 100 4.97 7.14 -13.33
CA ILE A 100 4.03 6.93 -12.23
C ILE A 100 2.94 8.01 -12.24
N ALA A 101 3.33 9.28 -12.36
CA ALA A 101 2.41 10.41 -12.37
C ALA A 101 1.46 10.39 -13.59
N GLU A 102 1.96 10.07 -14.78
CA GLU A 102 1.14 9.94 -16.00
C GLU A 102 0.18 8.76 -15.92
N THR A 103 0.62 7.63 -15.35
CA THR A 103 -0.23 6.47 -15.09
C THR A 103 -1.42 6.85 -14.20
N ILE A 104 -1.17 7.54 -13.08
CA ILE A 104 -2.23 8.00 -12.17
C ILE A 104 -3.10 9.08 -12.84
N GLY A 105 -2.48 10.06 -13.49
CA GLY A 105 -3.16 11.19 -14.13
C GLY A 105 -4.14 10.75 -15.22
N MET A 106 -3.73 9.80 -16.06
CA MET A 106 -4.60 9.23 -17.11
C MET A 106 -5.87 8.58 -16.52
N MET A 107 -5.79 8.05 -15.30
CA MET A 107 -6.94 7.39 -14.65
C MET A 107 -8.03 8.36 -14.21
N ALA A 108 -7.82 9.68 -14.22
CA ALA A 108 -8.88 10.65 -13.96
C ALA A 108 -10.09 10.48 -14.91
N MET A 109 -9.85 10.04 -16.15
CA MET A 109 -10.91 9.79 -17.14
C MET A 109 -11.73 8.53 -16.86
N PHE A 110 -11.23 7.62 -16.02
CA PHE A 110 -11.84 6.32 -15.74
C PHE A 110 -12.37 6.23 -14.31
N GLY A 111 -11.54 6.56 -13.31
CA GLY A 111 -11.89 6.56 -11.89
C GLY A 111 -12.38 7.92 -11.36
N GLY A 112 -12.33 8.97 -12.18
CA GLY A 112 -12.67 10.33 -11.79
C GLY A 112 -11.51 11.07 -11.09
N VAL A 113 -11.62 12.41 -11.08
CA VAL A 113 -10.62 13.31 -10.45
C VAL A 113 -10.38 13.00 -8.96
N PRO A 114 -11.39 12.66 -8.13
CA PRO A 114 -11.14 12.34 -6.71
C PRO A 114 -10.22 11.13 -6.51
N ALA A 115 -10.40 10.09 -7.32
CA ALA A 115 -9.58 8.87 -7.25
C ALA A 115 -8.13 9.14 -7.68
N MET A 116 -7.96 9.90 -8.76
CA MET A 116 -6.66 10.36 -9.24
C MET A 116 -5.93 11.20 -8.18
N ASN A 117 -6.61 12.18 -7.58
CA ASN A 117 -6.02 13.03 -6.55
C ASN A 117 -5.55 12.21 -5.33
N LYS A 118 -6.37 11.27 -4.86
CA LYS A 118 -6.02 10.40 -3.74
C LYS A 118 -4.82 9.50 -4.06
N ALA A 119 -4.78 8.91 -5.25
CA ALA A 119 -3.64 8.11 -5.68
C ALA A 119 -2.36 8.95 -5.82
N MET A 120 -2.47 10.19 -6.32
CA MET A 120 -1.34 11.10 -6.46
C MET A 120 -0.77 11.49 -5.09
N GLU A 121 -1.62 11.81 -4.12
CA GLU A 121 -1.21 12.09 -2.74
C GLU A 121 -0.40 10.93 -2.14
N LEU A 122 -0.90 9.70 -2.28
CA LEU A 122 -0.22 8.48 -1.81
C LEU A 122 1.09 8.21 -2.55
N ALA A 123 1.15 8.49 -3.86
CA ALA A 123 2.36 8.32 -4.64
C ALA A 123 3.43 9.35 -4.22
N THR A 124 3.05 10.61 -4.06
CA THR A 124 3.94 11.68 -3.60
C THR A 124 4.51 11.38 -2.21
N SER A 125 3.70 10.88 -1.27
CA SER A 125 4.20 10.55 0.08
C SER A 125 5.33 9.50 0.06
N VAL A 126 5.28 8.58 -0.91
CA VAL A 126 6.30 7.56 -1.11
C VAL A 126 7.51 8.09 -1.88
N LEU A 127 7.30 8.92 -2.91
CA LEU A 127 8.37 9.40 -3.79
C LEU A 127 9.25 10.47 -3.13
N ASP A 128 8.66 11.33 -2.30
CA ASP A 128 9.33 12.45 -1.65
C ASP A 128 9.97 12.07 -0.30
N GLY A 129 9.77 10.84 0.18
CA GLY A 129 10.32 10.36 1.45
C GLY A 129 9.75 11.06 2.69
N SER A 130 8.58 11.70 2.57
CA SER A 130 7.94 12.50 3.64
C SER A 130 7.32 11.67 4.78
N GLU A 131 7.60 10.36 4.84
CA GLU A 131 7.16 9.44 5.91
C GLU A 131 8.31 8.58 6.49
N GLU A 132 9.51 9.15 6.61
CA GLU A 132 10.54 8.66 7.56
C GLU A 132 10.35 9.26 8.96
#